data_AF-A0A6P0SKX2-F1
#
_entry.id   AF-A0A6P0SKX2-F1
#
_cell.length_a   1.000
_cell.length_b   1.000
_cell.length_c   1.000
_cell.angle_alpha   90.00
_cell.angle_beta   90.00
_cell.angle_gamma   90.00
#
_symmetry.space_group_name_H-M   'P 1'
#
loop_
_entity.id
_entity.type
_entity.pdbx_description
1 polymer ?
#
loop_
_entity_poly.entity_id
_entity_poly.type
_entity_poly.pdbx_seq_one_letter_code
_entity_poly.pdbx_strand_id
1 'polypeptide(L)'
;MRLFCFRHKIIWAYQQTRQLRKSLKADFAVIKQLTEQASNQVANANISALQIDLTKALEILSRYSPNLTALYYQGRTIDINLANYQKRLKKISDQSPQTDLGFQTEFLEIIAPQYQREIEADHERFERGLTLLQNLLEANRGRIELYQADRDRRFEQMIAIAGFGLATSQIAAAIIIAQNPPKSEVPVVMAPAFWKSLGIGIGVGLIAWFIIRQLFRRR
;
A
#
# COMPACT_ATOMS: atom_id res chain seq x y z
N MET A 1 -17.80 23.74 16.64
CA MET A 1 -18.04 22.39 16.08
C MET A 1 -16.83 21.74 15.41
N ARG A 2 -16.04 22.39 14.52
CA ARG A 2 -14.95 21.70 13.76
C ARG A 2 -13.81 21.07 14.60
N LEU A 3 -13.55 21.53 15.84
CA LEU A 3 -12.48 21.03 16.70
C LEU A 3 -12.62 19.53 17.00
N PHE A 4 -13.76 19.12 17.56
CA PHE A 4 -14.03 17.73 17.91
C PHE A 4 -14.14 16.82 16.67
N CYS A 5 -14.55 17.37 15.53
CA CYS A 5 -14.55 16.63 14.27
C CYS A 5 -13.14 16.20 13.86
N PHE A 6 -12.13 17.05 14.01
CA PHE A 6 -10.75 16.67 13.69
C PHE A 6 -10.21 15.60 14.65
N ARG A 7 -10.46 15.75 15.96
CA ARG A 7 -10.11 14.72 16.96
C ARG A 7 -10.77 13.37 16.65
N HIS A 8 -12.05 13.38 16.30
CA HIS A 8 -12.77 12.17 15.92
C HIS A 8 -12.18 11.52 14.66
N LYS A 9 -11.84 12.30 13.63
CA LYS A 9 -11.20 11.80 12.41
C LYS A 9 -9.84 11.15 12.69
N ILE A 10 -9.03 11.71 13.59
CA ILE A 10 -7.76 11.12 14.02
C ILE A 10 -8.00 9.75 14.67
N ILE A 11 -8.91 9.68 15.64
CA ILE A 11 -9.23 8.43 16.35
C ILE A 11 -9.77 7.38 15.39
N TRP A 12 -10.67 7.79 14.49
CA TRP A 12 -11.24 6.88 13.49
C TRP A 12 -10.17 6.35 12.53
N ALA A 13 -9.28 7.21 12.02
CA ALA A 13 -8.18 6.80 11.15
C ALA A 13 -7.23 5.82 11.85
N TYR A 14 -6.88 6.09 13.12
CA TYR A 14 -6.09 5.16 13.94
C TYR A 14 -6.81 3.81 14.11
N GLN A 15 -8.12 3.79 14.34
CA GLN A 15 -8.85 2.53 14.44
C GLN A 15 -8.83 1.72 13.14
N GLN A 16 -8.85 2.39 11.97
CA GLN A 16 -8.69 1.72 10.68
C GLN A 16 -7.31 1.07 10.56
N THR A 17 -6.24 1.73 11.04
CA THR A 17 -4.88 1.16 10.99
C THR A 17 -4.78 -0.12 11.80
N ARG A 18 -5.52 -0.25 12.91
CA ARG A 18 -5.56 -1.49 13.71
C ARG A 18 -6.08 -2.69 12.91
N GLN A 19 -7.05 -2.48 12.02
CA GLN A 19 -7.58 -3.54 11.18
C GLN A 19 -6.61 -3.88 10.04
N LEU A 20 -6.05 -2.86 9.37
CA LEU A 20 -5.04 -3.03 8.33
C LEU A 20 -3.81 -3.78 8.85
N ARG A 21 -3.34 -3.44 10.05
CA ARG A 21 -2.22 -4.10 10.73
C ARG A 21 -2.46 -5.60 10.92
N LYS A 22 -3.68 -6.02 11.27
CA LYS A 22 -4.01 -7.44 11.42
C LYS A 22 -3.87 -8.18 10.09
N SER A 23 -4.44 -7.62 9.03
CA SER A 23 -4.36 -8.18 7.66
C SER A 23 -2.90 -8.28 7.20
N LEU A 24 -2.16 -7.17 7.29
CA LEU A 24 -0.74 -7.11 6.91
C LEU A 24 0.12 -8.08 7.72
N LYS A 25 -0.15 -8.25 9.02
CA LYS A 25 0.59 -9.22 9.85
C LYS A 25 0.34 -10.66 9.44
N ALA A 26 -0.91 -11.00 9.08
CA ALA A 26 -1.25 -12.34 8.61
C ALA A 26 -0.54 -12.64 7.29
N ASP A 27 -0.65 -11.74 6.31
CA ASP A 27 0.02 -11.90 5.02
C ASP A 27 1.55 -11.91 5.16
N PHE A 28 2.13 -11.07 6.02
CA PHE A 28 3.58 -11.05 6.29
C PHE A 28 4.10 -12.41 6.80
N ALA A 29 3.31 -13.12 7.60
CA ALA A 29 3.65 -14.47 8.05
C ALA A 29 3.69 -15.47 6.88
N VAL A 30 2.71 -15.38 5.97
CA VAL A 30 2.67 -16.22 4.76
C VAL A 30 3.83 -15.90 3.83
N ILE A 31 4.17 -14.61 3.65
CA ILE A 31 5.32 -14.19 2.84
C ILE A 31 6.60 -14.84 3.36
N LYS A 32 6.85 -14.80 4.68
CA LYS A 32 8.01 -15.44 5.29
C LYS A 32 8.07 -16.94 4.99
N GLN A 33 6.95 -17.64 5.16
CA GLN A 33 6.86 -19.07 4.90
C GLN A 33 7.18 -19.39 3.43
N LEU A 34 6.63 -18.62 2.48
CA LEU A 34 6.92 -18.80 1.05
C LEU A 34 8.39 -18.53 0.73
N THR A 35 8.99 -17.50 1.32
CA THR A 35 10.41 -17.19 1.14
C THR A 35 11.31 -18.32 1.67
N GLU A 36 11.01 -18.88 2.84
CA GLU A 36 11.74 -20.01 3.41
C GLU A 36 11.59 -21.27 2.54
N GLN A 37 10.38 -21.56 2.05
CA GLN A 37 10.12 -22.68 1.14
C GLN A 37 10.91 -22.54 -0.17
N ALA A 38 10.91 -21.35 -0.78
CA ALA A 38 11.62 -21.10 -2.03
C ALA A 38 13.15 -21.27 -1.89
N SER A 39 13.71 -20.89 -0.74
CA SER A 39 15.13 -21.10 -0.43
C SER A 39 15.48 -22.60 -0.33
N ASN A 40 14.62 -23.40 0.30
CA ASN A 40 14.84 -24.84 0.44
C ASN A 40 14.68 -25.61 -0.90
N GLN A 41 13.89 -25.07 -1.84
CA GLN A 41 13.67 -25.69 -3.15
C GLN A 41 14.84 -25.51 -4.14
N VAL A 42 15.92 -24.80 -3.78
CA VAL A 42 17.08 -24.56 -4.68
C VAL A 42 17.79 -25.85 -5.11
N ALA A 43 17.68 -26.94 -4.32
CA ALA A 43 18.36 -28.21 -4.60
C ALA A 43 17.59 -29.18 -5.53
N ASN A 44 16.25 -29.10 -5.60
CA ASN A 44 15.38 -30.02 -6.36
C ASN A 44 14.26 -29.23 -7.04
N ALA A 45 14.58 -28.54 -8.14
CA ALA A 45 13.63 -27.65 -8.79
C ALA A 45 12.53 -28.41 -9.53
N ASN A 46 11.32 -28.38 -8.96
CA ASN A 46 10.11 -28.76 -9.66
C ASN A 46 9.42 -27.49 -10.19
N ILE A 47 9.42 -27.32 -11.52
CA ILE A 47 8.83 -26.16 -12.20
C ILE A 47 7.35 -25.95 -11.77
N SER A 48 6.60 -27.03 -11.60
CA SER A 48 5.19 -26.93 -11.17
C SER A 48 5.05 -26.36 -9.75
N ALA A 49 5.98 -26.70 -8.84
CA ALA A 49 6.00 -26.13 -7.50
C ALA A 49 6.33 -24.63 -7.52
N LEU A 50 7.31 -24.22 -8.35
CA LEU A 50 7.65 -22.81 -8.54
C LEU A 50 6.47 -21.99 -9.07
N GLN A 51 5.71 -22.54 -10.03
CA GLN A 51 4.50 -21.89 -10.55
C GLN A 51 3.42 -21.73 -9.48
N ILE A 52 3.20 -22.75 -8.65
CA ILE A 52 2.23 -22.69 -7.53
C ILE A 52 2.63 -21.63 -6.51
N ASP A 53 3.90 -21.61 -6.09
CA ASP A 53 4.40 -20.65 -5.11
C ASP A 53 4.34 -19.22 -5.65
N LEU A 54 4.57 -19.04 -6.96
CA LEU A 54 4.44 -17.77 -7.64
C LEU A 54 2.99 -17.28 -7.73
N THR A 55 2.04 -18.17 -8.04
CA THR A 55 0.60 -17.82 -8.04
C THR A 55 0.17 -17.34 -6.64
N LYS A 56 0.58 -18.05 -5.58
CA LYS A 56 0.30 -17.63 -4.20
C LYS A 56 0.94 -16.28 -3.87
N ALA A 57 2.18 -16.05 -4.31
CA ALA A 57 2.87 -14.77 -4.11
C ALA A 57 2.13 -13.61 -4.80
N LEU A 58 1.64 -13.80 -6.04
CA LEU A 58 0.84 -12.80 -6.75
C LEU A 58 -0.51 -12.53 -6.08
N GLU A 59 -1.18 -13.58 -5.59
CA GLU A 59 -2.41 -13.44 -4.80
C GLU A 59 -2.18 -12.63 -3.53
N ILE A 60 -1.08 -12.88 -2.80
CA ILE A 60 -0.70 -12.09 -1.62
C ILE A 60 -0.42 -10.65 -2.03
N LEU A 61 0.35 -10.43 -3.10
CA LEU A 61 0.72 -9.09 -3.54
C LEU A 61 -0.52 -8.23 -3.83
N SER A 62 -1.54 -8.82 -4.47
CA SER A 62 -2.78 -8.14 -4.86
C SER A 62 -3.56 -7.55 -3.69
N ARG A 63 -3.40 -8.09 -2.47
CA ARG A 63 -4.05 -7.59 -1.25
C ARG A 63 -3.08 -6.90 -0.30
N TYR A 64 -1.83 -7.34 -0.23
CA TYR A 64 -0.81 -6.80 0.65
C TYR A 64 -0.46 -5.37 0.29
N SER A 65 -0.21 -5.11 -1.00
CA SER A 65 0.20 -3.79 -1.46
C SER A 65 -0.90 -2.73 -1.25
N PRO A 66 -2.19 -2.97 -1.59
CA PRO A 66 -3.24 -2.01 -1.30
C PRO A 66 -3.45 -1.79 0.21
N ASN A 67 -3.33 -2.83 1.04
CA ASN A 67 -3.45 -2.68 2.50
C ASN A 67 -2.31 -1.84 3.09
N LEU A 68 -1.09 -2.01 2.59
CA LEU A 68 0.07 -1.21 3.01
C LEU A 68 -0.07 0.25 2.59
N THR A 69 -0.50 0.47 1.34
CA THR A 69 -0.84 1.80 0.82
C THR A 69 -1.96 2.46 1.65
N ALA A 70 -2.99 1.71 2.02
CA ALA A 70 -4.06 2.20 2.88
C ALA A 70 -3.53 2.59 4.27
N LEU A 71 -2.62 1.80 4.85
CA LEU A 71 -1.99 2.10 6.15
C LEU A 71 -1.26 3.45 6.09
N TYR A 72 -0.48 3.69 5.03
CA TYR A 72 0.17 4.97 4.79
C TYR A 72 -0.84 6.13 4.74
N TYR A 73 -1.91 6.00 3.96
CA TYR A 73 -2.93 7.06 3.84
C TYR A 73 -3.68 7.35 5.14
N GLN A 74 -3.89 6.36 6.00
CA GLN A 74 -4.46 6.60 7.33
C GLN A 74 -3.50 7.41 8.21
N GLY A 75 -2.19 7.16 8.13
CA GLY A 75 -1.18 8.02 8.75
C GLY A 75 -1.29 9.47 8.26
N ARG A 76 -1.36 9.68 6.94
CA ARG A 76 -1.55 11.01 6.34
C ARG A 76 -2.85 11.69 6.80
N THR A 77 -3.92 10.91 6.97
CA THR A 77 -5.19 11.42 7.49
C THR A 77 -5.04 11.92 8.92
N ILE A 78 -4.26 11.24 9.76
CA ILE A 78 -3.95 11.71 11.11
C ILE A 78 -3.16 13.02 11.05
N ASP A 79 -2.10 13.11 10.24
CA ASP A 79 -1.28 14.32 10.12
C ASP A 79 -2.10 15.56 9.76
N ILE A 80 -2.93 15.44 8.73
CA ILE A 80 -3.76 16.54 8.23
C ILE A 80 -4.74 17.00 9.31
N ASN A 81 -5.41 16.05 9.96
CA ASN A 81 -6.40 16.38 10.98
C ASN A 81 -5.74 16.90 12.26
N LEU A 82 -4.54 16.42 12.63
CA LEU A 82 -3.76 16.93 13.76
C LEU A 82 -3.35 18.38 13.52
N ALA A 83 -2.81 18.71 12.34
CA ALA A 83 -2.46 20.08 11.97
C ALA A 83 -3.68 21.01 11.98
N ASN A 84 -4.82 20.55 11.46
CA ASN A 84 -6.06 21.31 11.47
C ASN A 84 -6.62 21.53 12.89
N TYR A 85 -6.47 20.52 13.74
CA TYR A 85 -6.88 20.56 15.13
C TYR A 85 -6.01 21.54 15.93
N GLN A 86 -4.68 21.50 15.78
CA GLN A 86 -3.74 22.46 16.37
C GLN A 86 -4.04 23.90 15.94
N LYS A 87 -4.24 24.14 14.63
CA LYS A 87 -4.63 25.48 14.12
C LYS A 87 -5.93 25.96 14.74
N ARG A 88 -6.90 25.06 14.94
CA ARG A 88 -8.20 25.42 15.54
C ARG A 88 -8.07 25.75 17.02
N LEU A 89 -7.23 25.04 17.76
CA LEU A 89 -6.94 25.33 19.17
C LEU A 89 -6.26 26.68 19.32
N LYS A 90 -5.22 26.95 18.52
CA LYS A 90 -4.56 28.27 18.49
C LYS A 90 -5.58 29.39 18.26
N LYS A 91 -6.46 29.25 17.26
CA LYS A 91 -7.51 30.25 17.00
C LYS A 91 -8.44 30.46 18.19
N ILE A 92 -8.82 29.40 18.92
CA ILE A 92 -9.67 29.53 20.12
C ILE A 92 -8.90 30.25 21.23
N SER A 93 -7.64 29.89 21.45
CA SER A 93 -6.76 30.55 22.43
C SER A 93 -6.60 32.04 22.13
N ASP A 94 -6.37 32.40 20.86
CA ASP A 94 -6.19 33.80 20.43
C ASP A 94 -7.48 34.62 20.61
N GLN A 95 -8.64 34.01 20.35
CA GLN A 95 -9.95 34.68 20.42
C GLN A 95 -10.55 34.68 21.83
N SER A 96 -10.11 33.79 22.71
CA SER A 96 -10.68 33.62 24.04
C SER A 96 -9.60 33.15 25.03
N PRO A 97 -8.68 34.04 25.44
CA PRO A 97 -7.49 33.68 26.24
C PRO A 97 -7.78 33.07 27.61
N GLN A 98 -8.98 33.32 28.15
CA GLN A 98 -9.44 32.78 29.44
C GLN A 98 -10.05 31.38 29.32
N THR A 99 -10.19 30.84 28.11
CA THR A 99 -10.72 29.48 27.91
C THR A 99 -9.67 28.46 28.34
N ASP A 100 -10.03 27.62 29.31
CA ASP A 100 -9.22 26.45 29.64
C ASP A 100 -9.29 25.41 28.50
N LEU A 101 -8.13 25.14 27.90
CA LEU A 101 -7.94 24.14 26.83
C LEU A 101 -7.08 22.95 27.31
N GLY A 102 -6.81 22.83 28.61
CA GLY A 102 -5.92 21.80 29.17
C GLY A 102 -6.37 20.37 28.87
N PHE A 103 -7.68 20.15 28.68
CA PHE A 103 -8.22 18.84 28.28
C PHE A 103 -7.70 18.31 26.93
N GLN A 104 -7.05 19.15 26.13
CA GLN A 104 -6.53 18.80 24.81
C GLN A 104 -5.03 18.50 24.82
N THR A 105 -4.31 18.90 25.88
CA THR A 105 -2.86 18.76 26.02
C THR A 105 -2.44 17.30 25.90
N GLU A 106 -3.07 16.40 26.65
CA GLU A 106 -2.80 14.96 26.58
C GLU A 106 -3.01 14.42 25.15
N PHE A 107 -4.09 14.83 24.49
CA PHE A 107 -4.36 14.35 23.14
C PHE A 107 -3.34 14.85 22.11
N LEU A 108 -2.95 16.13 22.18
CA LEU A 108 -2.01 16.76 21.27
C LEU A 108 -0.57 16.27 21.44
N GLU A 109 -0.13 16.18 22.68
CA GLU A 109 1.29 16.01 23.00
C GLU A 109 1.66 14.54 23.17
N ILE A 110 0.70 13.69 23.53
CA ILE A 110 0.95 12.29 23.87
C ILE A 110 0.24 11.37 22.88
N ILE A 111 -1.09 11.42 22.82
CA ILE A 111 -1.89 10.41 22.12
C ILE A 111 -1.70 10.46 20.61
N ALA A 112 -1.93 11.62 19.97
CA ALA A 112 -1.81 11.72 18.52
C ALA A 112 -0.38 11.46 17.99
N PRO A 113 0.69 11.98 18.63
CA PRO A 113 2.07 11.63 18.26
C PRO A 113 2.41 10.16 18.47
N GLN A 114 1.83 9.50 19.48
CA GLN A 114 1.99 8.05 19.64
C GLN A 114 1.35 7.28 18.48
N TYR A 115 0.14 7.66 18.06
CA TYR A 115 -0.52 7.03 16.92
C TYR A 115 0.31 7.13 15.64
N GLN A 116 0.91 8.29 15.37
CA GLN A 116 1.79 8.48 14.23
C GLN A 116 3.01 7.55 14.30
N ARG A 117 3.74 7.54 15.42
CA ARG A 117 4.91 6.68 15.62
C ARG A 117 4.59 5.20 15.44
N GLU A 118 3.45 4.75 15.95
CA GLU A 118 3.02 3.35 15.77
C GLU A 118 2.73 3.02 14.30
N ILE A 119 2.08 3.93 13.57
CA ILE A 119 1.75 3.72 12.15
C ILE A 119 3.00 3.75 11.28
N GLU A 120 3.93 4.68 11.53
CA GLU A 120 5.21 4.76 10.82
C GLU A 120 6.03 3.49 11.03
N ALA A 121 6.18 3.04 12.28
CA ALA A 121 6.91 1.82 12.59
C ALA A 121 6.26 0.56 11.97
N ASP A 122 4.92 0.49 11.97
CA ASP A 122 4.20 -0.59 11.31
C ASP A 122 4.39 -0.53 9.78
N HIS A 123 4.32 0.66 9.18
CA HIS A 123 4.52 0.84 7.74
C HIS A 123 5.92 0.40 7.30
N GLU A 124 6.97 0.91 7.94
CA GLU A 124 8.36 0.51 7.66
C GLU A 124 8.57 -1.00 7.83
N ARG A 125 7.95 -1.59 8.86
CA ARG A 125 7.99 -3.03 9.08
C ARG A 125 7.35 -3.80 7.93
N PHE A 126 6.19 -3.37 7.46
CA PHE A 126 5.45 -4.07 6.42
C PHE A 126 6.00 -3.79 5.02
N GLU A 127 6.66 -2.67 4.78
CA GLU A 127 7.44 -2.45 3.55
C GLU A 127 8.52 -3.51 3.36
N ARG A 128 9.22 -3.91 4.42
CA ARG A 128 10.17 -5.04 4.32
C ARG A 128 9.51 -6.32 3.84
N GLY A 129 8.24 -6.55 4.19
CA GLY A 129 7.46 -7.67 3.67
C GLY A 129 7.16 -7.57 2.18
N LEU A 130 6.85 -6.36 1.71
CA LEU A 130 6.66 -6.12 0.28
C LEU A 130 7.97 -6.37 -0.48
N THR A 131 9.12 -5.93 0.05
CA THR A 131 10.43 -6.23 -0.53
C THR A 131 10.72 -7.72 -0.58
N LEU A 132 10.46 -8.48 0.49
CA LEU A 132 10.62 -9.93 0.48
C LEU A 132 9.75 -10.60 -0.58
N LEU A 133 8.51 -10.13 -0.74
CA LEU A 133 7.59 -10.65 -1.75
C LEU A 133 8.06 -10.32 -3.17
N GLN A 134 8.57 -9.12 -3.41
CA GLN A 134 9.16 -8.73 -4.70
C GLN A 134 10.37 -9.60 -5.04
N ASN A 135 11.29 -9.79 -4.09
CA ASN A 135 12.47 -10.62 -4.27
C ASN A 135 12.09 -12.08 -4.57
N LEU A 136 11.05 -12.61 -3.90
CA LEU A 136 10.53 -13.94 -4.16
C LEU A 136 9.98 -14.06 -5.60
N LEU A 137 9.19 -13.09 -6.04
CA LEU A 137 8.64 -13.06 -7.40
C LEU A 137 9.76 -13.00 -8.46
N GLU A 138 10.78 -12.16 -8.22
CA GLU A 138 11.93 -12.01 -9.12
C GLU A 138 12.78 -13.28 -9.18
N ALA A 139 13.10 -13.88 -8.02
CA ALA A 139 13.87 -15.12 -7.96
C ALA A 139 13.13 -16.28 -8.64
N ASN A 140 11.83 -16.45 -8.37
CA ASN A 140 11.06 -17.53 -9.00
C ASN A 140 10.90 -17.30 -10.50
N ARG A 141 10.73 -16.05 -10.96
CA ARG A 141 10.75 -15.71 -12.38
C ARG A 141 12.08 -16.09 -13.03
N GLY A 142 13.21 -15.68 -12.47
CA GLY A 142 14.53 -16.01 -13.01
C GLY A 142 14.80 -17.51 -13.05
N ARG A 143 14.32 -18.27 -12.06
CA ARG A 143 14.39 -19.74 -12.08
C ARG A 143 13.54 -20.34 -13.19
N ILE A 144 12.31 -19.86 -13.38
CA ILE A 144 11.42 -20.34 -14.45
C ILE A 144 12.02 -20.03 -15.82
N GLU A 145 12.56 -18.81 -16.03
CA GLU A 145 13.28 -18.41 -17.25
C GLU A 145 14.46 -19.37 -17.54
N LEU A 146 15.23 -19.75 -16.52
CA LEU A 146 16.34 -20.71 -16.66
C LEU A 146 15.86 -22.11 -17.07
N TYR A 147 14.75 -22.59 -16.50
CA TYR A 147 14.20 -23.92 -16.80
C TYR A 147 13.36 -23.97 -18.09
N GLN A 148 12.84 -22.84 -18.55
CA GLN A 148 11.93 -22.73 -19.70
C GLN A 148 12.41 -21.68 -20.71
N ALA A 149 13.69 -21.73 -21.06
CA ALA A 149 14.36 -20.77 -21.96
C ALA A 149 13.65 -20.53 -23.32
N ASP A 150 12.68 -21.35 -23.72
CA ASP A 150 12.00 -21.26 -25.01
C ASP A 150 10.46 -21.31 -25.00
N ARG A 151 9.75 -21.34 -23.85
CA ARG A 151 8.31 -21.74 -23.92
C ARG A 151 7.20 -20.95 -23.22
N ASP A 152 7.40 -19.90 -22.41
CA ASP A 152 6.22 -19.15 -21.94
C ASP A 152 6.41 -17.66 -21.59
N ARG A 153 6.78 -16.86 -22.60
CA ARG A 153 6.88 -15.40 -22.51
C ARG A 153 5.62 -14.70 -21.98
N ARG A 154 4.43 -15.29 -22.12
CA ARG A 154 3.17 -14.70 -21.64
C ARG A 154 3.05 -14.79 -20.12
N PHE A 155 3.50 -15.91 -19.56
CA PHE A 155 3.54 -16.12 -18.13
C PHE A 155 4.52 -15.13 -17.47
N GLU A 156 5.73 -14.97 -18.05
CA GLU A 156 6.73 -13.98 -17.63
C GLU A 156 6.20 -12.55 -17.66
N GLN A 157 5.51 -12.15 -18.74
CA GLN A 157 4.92 -10.83 -18.86
C GLN A 157 3.84 -10.58 -17.79
N MET A 158 3.01 -11.57 -17.48
CA MET A 158 2.00 -11.47 -16.42
C MET A 158 2.66 -11.25 -15.05
N ILE A 159 3.76 -11.95 -14.76
CA ILE A 159 4.53 -11.79 -13.52
C ILE A 159 5.15 -10.39 -13.45
N ALA A 160 5.72 -9.91 -14.56
CA ALA A 160 6.31 -8.58 -14.61
C ALA A 160 5.26 -7.48 -14.35
N ILE A 161 4.11 -7.59 -15.00
CA ILE A 161 3.01 -6.60 -14.88
C ILE A 161 2.39 -6.66 -13.48
N ALA A 162 2.08 -7.85 -12.97
CA ALA A 162 1.44 -7.98 -11.66
C ALA A 162 2.43 -7.67 -10.52
N GLY A 163 3.65 -8.22 -10.59
CA GLY A 163 4.70 -8.05 -9.58
C GLY A 163 5.22 -6.62 -9.49
N PHE A 164 5.78 -6.11 -10.58
CA PHE A 164 6.38 -4.78 -10.60
C PHE A 164 5.32 -3.71 -10.80
N GLY A 165 4.32 -3.92 -11.66
CA GLY A 165 3.30 -2.91 -11.93
C GLY A 165 2.45 -2.57 -10.71
N LEU A 166 2.03 -3.54 -9.90
CA LEU A 166 1.26 -3.25 -8.69
C LEU A 166 2.13 -2.67 -7.58
N ALA A 167 3.35 -3.18 -7.38
CA ALA A 167 4.18 -2.77 -6.25
C ALA A 167 4.88 -1.43 -6.50
N THR A 168 5.52 -1.25 -7.66
CA THR A 168 6.26 0.00 -7.96
C THR A 168 5.32 1.18 -8.18
N SER A 169 4.15 0.99 -8.81
CA SER A 169 3.18 2.08 -8.99
C SER A 169 2.66 2.61 -7.66
N GLN A 170 2.45 1.72 -6.68
CA GLN A 170 1.96 2.11 -5.36
C GLN A 170 3.04 2.79 -4.52
N ILE A 171 4.27 2.26 -4.51
CA ILE A 171 5.41 2.90 -3.84
C ILE A 171 5.72 4.26 -4.47
N ALA A 172 5.80 4.34 -5.81
CA ALA A 172 6.06 5.60 -6.52
C ALA A 172 4.93 6.61 -6.29
N ALA A 173 3.66 6.20 -6.32
CA ALA A 173 2.55 7.09 -5.99
C ALA A 173 2.61 7.58 -4.54
N ALA A 174 2.93 6.70 -3.59
CA ALA A 174 3.07 7.06 -2.17
C ALA A 174 4.22 8.06 -1.95
N ILE A 175 5.39 7.84 -2.58
CA ILE A 175 6.54 8.74 -2.53
C ILE A 175 6.24 10.07 -3.21
N ILE A 176 5.61 10.08 -4.39
CA ILE A 176 5.20 11.31 -5.09
C ILE A 176 4.24 12.12 -4.22
N ILE A 177 3.30 11.46 -3.54
CA ILE A 177 2.36 12.12 -2.61
C ILE A 177 3.06 12.57 -1.31
N ALA A 178 4.08 11.84 -0.84
CA ALA A 178 4.89 12.23 0.33
C ALA A 178 5.72 13.49 0.03
N GLN A 179 6.34 13.54 -1.14
CA GLN A 179 7.21 14.63 -1.59
C GLN A 179 6.38 15.85 -2.06
N ASN A 180 5.17 15.61 -2.58
CA ASN A 180 4.25 16.64 -3.03
C ASN A 180 2.86 16.43 -2.41
N PRO A 181 2.70 16.70 -1.10
CA PRO A 181 1.42 16.56 -0.45
C PRO A 181 0.39 17.47 -1.15
N PRO A 182 -0.80 16.95 -1.52
CA PRO A 182 -1.78 17.72 -2.28
C PRO A 182 -2.17 18.98 -1.51
N LYS A 183 -1.83 20.13 -2.08
CA LYS A 183 -2.27 21.44 -1.60
C LYS A 183 -3.70 21.67 -2.07
N SER A 184 -4.70 21.29 -1.26
CA SER A 184 -6.05 21.89 -1.15
C SER A 184 -7.22 20.90 -1.01
N GLU A 185 -8.29 21.45 -0.45
CA GLU A 185 -9.55 20.84 0.01
C GLU A 185 -10.50 20.36 -1.11
N VAL A 186 -9.98 19.85 -2.24
CA VAL A 186 -10.81 19.33 -3.33
C VAL A 186 -10.97 17.81 -3.20
N PRO A 187 -12.20 17.26 -3.27
CA PRO A 187 -12.40 15.81 -3.24
C PRO A 187 -11.55 15.11 -4.31
N VAL A 188 -10.94 13.98 -3.94
CA VAL A 188 -9.97 13.22 -4.78
C VAL A 188 -10.49 12.95 -6.21
N VAL A 189 -11.80 12.81 -6.38
CA VAL A 189 -12.48 12.58 -7.67
C VAL A 189 -12.37 13.76 -8.65
N MET A 190 -12.13 14.96 -8.14
CA MET A 190 -11.97 16.19 -8.93
C MET A 190 -10.51 16.53 -9.23
N ALA A 191 -9.54 15.79 -8.68
CA ALA A 191 -8.14 16.03 -8.92
C ALA A 191 -7.75 15.60 -10.35
N PRO A 192 -7.00 16.41 -11.13
CA PRO A 192 -6.55 16.04 -12.47
C PRO A 192 -5.73 14.73 -12.49
N ALA A 193 -5.04 14.41 -11.39
CA ALA A 193 -4.28 13.18 -11.23
C ALA A 193 -5.17 11.93 -11.16
N PHE A 194 -6.39 12.04 -10.64
CA PHE A 194 -7.36 10.94 -10.57
C PHE A 194 -7.84 10.53 -11.96
N TRP A 195 -8.17 11.50 -12.82
CA TRP A 195 -8.56 11.21 -14.20
C TRP A 195 -7.40 10.68 -15.06
N LYS A 196 -6.17 11.14 -14.79
CA LYS A 196 -4.96 10.59 -15.42
C LYS A 196 -4.71 9.13 -14.99
N SER A 197 -4.87 8.79 -13.70
CA SER A 197 -4.69 7.42 -13.23
C SER A 197 -5.81 6.49 -13.74
N LEU A 198 -7.04 6.99 -13.82
CA LEU A 198 -8.16 6.28 -14.44
C LEU A 198 -7.89 6.00 -15.92
N GLY A 199 -7.35 6.98 -16.65
CA GLY A 199 -6.96 6.82 -18.06
C GLY A 199 -5.86 5.77 -18.26
N ILE A 200 -4.84 5.77 -17.41
CA ILE A 200 -3.78 4.74 -17.45
C ILE A 200 -4.36 3.36 -17.14
N GLY A 201 -5.22 3.24 -16.12
CA GLY A 201 -5.89 1.98 -15.76
C GLY A 201 -6.78 1.43 -16.88
N ILE A 202 -7.56 2.28 -17.55
CA ILE A 202 -8.36 1.91 -18.72
C ILE A 202 -7.44 1.49 -19.87
N GLY A 203 -6.34 2.21 -20.11
CA GLY A 203 -5.36 1.85 -21.14
C GLY A 203 -4.76 0.46 -20.92
N VAL A 204 -4.31 0.16 -19.71
CA VAL A 204 -3.77 -1.16 -19.34
C VAL A 204 -4.85 -2.25 -19.46
N GLY A 205 -6.09 -1.98 -19.04
CA GLY A 205 -7.22 -2.89 -19.18
C GLY A 205 -7.57 -3.21 -20.64
N LEU A 206 -7.52 -2.22 -21.52
CA LEU A 206 -7.75 -2.39 -22.96
C LEU A 206 -6.63 -3.18 -23.64
N ILE A 207 -5.38 -2.96 -23.24
CA ILE A 207 -4.23 -3.74 -23.72
C ILE A 207 -4.38 -5.21 -23.27
N ALA A 208 -4.72 -5.45 -22.01
CA ALA A 208 -4.96 -6.80 -21.49
C ALA A 208 -6.14 -7.49 -22.22
N TRP A 209 -7.25 -6.78 -22.43
CA TRP A 209 -8.40 -7.29 -23.19
C TRP A 209 -8.05 -7.62 -24.64
N PHE A 210 -7.25 -6.77 -25.30
CA PHE A 210 -6.81 -7.00 -26.67
C PHE A 210 -5.91 -8.23 -26.79
N ILE A 211 -5.00 -8.42 -25.82
CA ILE A 211 -4.16 -9.62 -25.72
C ILE A 211 -5.06 -10.84 -25.54
N ILE A 212 -5.95 -10.86 -24.54
CA ILE A 212 -6.89 -11.97 -24.28
C ILE A 212 -7.74 -12.29 -25.52
N ARG A 213 -8.28 -11.28 -26.20
CA ARG A 213 -9.09 -11.45 -27.42
C ARG A 213 -8.29 -12.06 -28.58
N GLN A 214 -7.01 -11.75 -28.72
CA GLN A 214 -6.16 -12.42 -29.71
C GLN A 214 -5.84 -13.88 -29.35
N LEU A 215 -5.82 -14.25 -28.06
CA LEU A 215 -5.61 -15.63 -27.61
C LEU A 215 -6.76 -16.55 -27.98
N PHE A 216 -7.99 -16.09 -27.77
CA PHE A 216 -9.20 -16.88 -28.01
C PHE A 216 -9.61 -16.95 -29.48
N ARG A 217 -9.00 -16.14 -30.35
CA ARG A 217 -9.30 -16.10 -31.79
C ARG A 217 -8.33 -16.96 -32.63
N ARG A 218 -7.31 -17.56 -32.00
CA ARG A 218 -6.32 -18.47 -32.63
C ARG A 218 -6.48 -19.94 -32.22
N ARG A 219 -7.59 -20.29 -31.56
CA ARG A 219 -8.11 -21.66 -31.43
C ARG A 219 -9.34 -21.76 -32.33
#